data_AF-A0A3N7G0X2-F1
#
_entry.id   AF-A0A3N7G0X2-F1
#
_cell.length_a   1.000
_cell.length_b   1.000
_cell.length_c   1.000
_cell.angle_alpha   90.00
_cell.angle_beta   90.00
_cell.angle_gamma   90.00
#
_symmetry.space_group_name_H-M   'P 1'
#
loop_
_entity.id
_entity.type
_entity.pdbx_description
1 polymer ?
#
loop_
_entity_poly.entity_id
_entity_poly.type
_entity_poly.pdbx_seq_one_letter_code
_entity_poly.pdbx_strand_id
1 'polypeptide(L)'
;MPHTTTPLPSKTGIQLEDVESAAKPQRIKPTDYTDNNINQDENKRLKDVEISVPVVYGTMAFYLGKKANELQSHKWTVYVRGATNEDLGVVIKQVVFQLHPSFDNPIRVVESPPFELSECGWGEFEICISILFHDDVCDKHVDLFHLLKLYPDAESGPQSTKKPVVVETYNEIVFPDPSENFLARVLNHPAVYVPRLPAGFNFPAPGARSYS
;
A
#
# COMPACT_ATOMS: atom_id res chain seq x y z
N MET A 1 6.48 23.23 -53.33
CA MET A 1 5.14 23.49 -53.88
C MET A 1 5.00 22.72 -55.21
N PRO A 2 3.81 22.24 -55.62
CA PRO A 2 2.50 22.66 -55.15
C PRO A 2 1.58 21.54 -54.63
N HIS A 3 0.71 21.97 -53.72
CA HIS A 3 -0.59 21.37 -53.43
C HIS A 3 -1.56 21.77 -54.54
N THR A 4 -2.48 20.87 -54.92
CA THR A 4 -3.63 21.23 -55.77
C THR A 4 -4.91 20.81 -55.06
N THR A 5 -5.81 21.79 -54.96
CA THR A 5 -7.10 21.80 -54.27
C THR A 5 -8.25 21.73 -55.30
N THR A 6 -9.40 21.24 -54.83
CA THR A 6 -10.80 21.43 -55.31
C THR A 6 -11.32 20.67 -56.55
N PRO A 7 -12.65 20.49 -56.74
CA PRO A 7 -13.82 20.75 -55.86
C PRO A 7 -14.92 19.64 -55.81
N LEU A 8 -15.89 19.87 -54.91
CA LEU A 8 -17.19 19.21 -54.73
C LEU A 8 -18.19 19.46 -55.89
N PRO A 9 -19.27 18.66 -56.02
CA PRO A 9 -20.59 19.24 -56.26
C PRO A 9 -21.71 18.68 -55.36
N SER A 10 -22.81 19.40 -55.38
CA SER A 10 -23.92 19.45 -54.42
C SER A 10 -25.25 18.83 -54.93
N LYS A 11 -26.07 18.36 -53.97
CA LYS A 11 -27.55 18.41 -53.86
C LYS A 11 -28.47 17.63 -54.83
N THR A 12 -29.29 16.76 -54.21
CA THR A 12 -30.73 16.45 -54.45
C THR A 12 -31.17 15.61 -53.23
N GLY A 13 -32.34 15.68 -52.57
CA GLY A 13 -33.64 16.28 -52.82
C GLY A 13 -34.75 15.30 -52.37
N ILE A 14 -35.27 15.47 -51.14
CA ILE A 14 -36.64 15.18 -50.59
C ILE A 14 -37.30 13.79 -50.78
N GLN A 15 -37.72 13.15 -49.67
CA GLN A 15 -39.11 12.69 -49.44
C GLN A 15 -39.39 12.49 -47.93
N LEU A 16 -40.45 13.10 -47.43
CA LEU A 16 -41.07 12.95 -46.10
C LEU A 16 -42.29 12.03 -46.22
N GLU A 17 -42.52 11.15 -45.25
CA GLU A 17 -43.84 10.60 -44.93
C GLU A 17 -44.04 10.54 -43.41
N ASP A 18 -45.19 11.08 -42.98
CA ASP A 18 -45.71 11.17 -41.63
C ASP A 18 -46.23 9.83 -41.09
N VAL A 19 -45.99 9.52 -39.80
CA VAL A 19 -47.00 8.86 -38.96
C VAL A 19 -46.87 9.35 -37.52
N GLU A 20 -47.84 10.16 -37.11
CA GLU A 20 -48.16 10.49 -35.72
C GLU A 20 -49.03 9.38 -35.12
N SER A 21 -48.70 8.89 -33.91
CA SER A 21 -49.69 8.24 -33.05
C SER A 21 -49.33 8.39 -31.57
N ALA A 22 -50.31 8.84 -30.82
CA ALA A 22 -50.23 9.39 -29.48
C ALA A 22 -50.22 8.32 -28.36
N ALA A 23 -49.44 8.55 -27.30
CA ALA A 23 -49.68 7.97 -25.98
C ALA A 23 -49.21 8.91 -24.85
N LYS A 24 -50.10 9.17 -23.89
CA LYS A 24 -49.95 10.12 -22.77
C LYS A 24 -48.93 9.67 -21.69
N PRO A 25 -48.31 10.60 -20.95
CA PRO A 25 -47.35 10.27 -19.90
C PRO A 25 -48.03 9.74 -18.63
N GLN A 26 -47.66 8.54 -18.17
CA GLN A 26 -48.02 8.06 -16.84
C GLN A 26 -47.04 8.63 -15.80
N ARG A 27 -47.60 9.40 -14.85
CA ARG A 27 -46.93 9.94 -13.68
C ARG A 27 -46.70 8.82 -12.65
N ILE A 28 -45.47 8.35 -12.52
CA ILE A 28 -45.05 7.44 -11.45
C ILE A 28 -44.77 8.30 -10.21
N LYS A 29 -45.42 7.97 -9.09
CA LYS A 29 -45.12 8.55 -7.77
C LYS A 29 -43.86 7.87 -7.22
N PRO A 30 -42.86 8.59 -6.69
CA PRO A 30 -41.82 7.96 -5.89
C PRO A 30 -42.47 7.45 -4.61
N THR A 31 -42.49 6.13 -4.44
CA THR A 31 -42.66 5.48 -3.15
C THR A 31 -41.46 5.83 -2.28
N ASP A 32 -41.73 6.21 -1.03
CA ASP A 32 -40.72 6.33 0.03
C ASP A 32 -39.92 5.03 0.12
N TYR A 33 -38.71 5.05 -0.44
CA TYR A 33 -37.70 4.09 -0.04
C TYR A 33 -37.11 4.64 1.25
N THR A 34 -37.52 4.03 2.36
CA THR A 34 -36.77 4.11 3.61
C THR A 34 -35.30 3.82 3.30
N ASP A 35 -34.49 4.86 3.46
CA ASP A 35 -33.05 4.81 3.46
C ASP A 35 -32.63 3.84 4.57
N ASN A 36 -32.40 2.58 4.20
CA ASN A 36 -31.78 1.60 5.08
C ASN A 36 -30.32 2.00 5.22
N ASN A 37 -30.12 2.85 6.21
CA ASN A 37 -28.86 3.36 6.73
C ASN A 37 -28.03 2.21 7.34
N ILE A 38 -27.62 1.24 6.52
CA ILE A 38 -26.85 0.04 6.92
C ILE A 38 -25.33 0.30 6.82
N ASN A 39 -24.90 1.44 6.27
CA ASN A 39 -23.46 1.72 6.07
C ASN A 39 -22.88 2.76 7.04
N GLN A 40 -23.61 3.17 8.09
CA GLN A 40 -23.12 4.22 9.00
C GLN A 40 -22.22 3.71 10.14
N ASP A 41 -22.28 2.42 10.50
CA ASP A 41 -21.55 1.89 11.66
C ASP A 41 -20.15 1.32 11.36
N GLU A 42 -19.87 0.89 10.12
CA GLU A 42 -18.57 0.26 9.79
C GLU A 42 -17.39 1.24 9.78
N ASN A 43 -17.64 2.54 9.81
CA ASN A 43 -16.63 3.60 9.76
C ASN A 43 -16.70 4.57 10.94
N LYS A 44 -17.24 4.13 12.09
CA LYS A 44 -17.19 4.95 13.29
C LYS A 44 -15.74 5.10 13.75
N ARG A 45 -15.21 6.32 13.59
CA ARG A 45 -13.84 6.70 13.95
C ARG A 45 -13.77 7.13 15.41
N LEU A 46 -12.69 6.72 16.06
CA LEU A 46 -12.45 6.99 17.47
C LEU A 46 -11.62 8.25 17.64
N LYS A 47 -12.29 9.38 17.85
CA LYS A 47 -11.63 10.68 18.06
C LYS A 47 -10.68 10.63 19.26
N ASP A 48 -9.55 11.31 19.12
CA ASP A 48 -8.52 11.45 20.15
C ASP A 48 -7.88 10.11 20.56
N VAL A 49 -7.92 9.12 19.66
CA VAL A 49 -7.23 7.83 19.79
C VAL A 49 -6.15 7.74 18.74
N GLU A 50 -5.00 7.23 19.14
CA GLU A 50 -3.87 7.00 18.26
C GLU A 50 -3.36 5.56 18.43
N ILE A 51 -3.06 4.93 17.31
CA ILE A 51 -2.39 3.63 17.26
C ILE A 51 -1.03 3.84 16.61
N SER A 52 0.04 3.40 17.27
CA SER A 52 1.41 3.54 16.77
C SER A 52 2.02 2.16 16.55
N VAL A 53 2.68 1.96 15.41
CA VAL A 53 3.30 0.70 15.02
C VAL A 53 4.80 0.95 14.74
N PRO A 54 5.68 0.56 15.68
CA PRO A 54 7.12 0.68 15.50
C PRO A 54 7.66 -0.29 14.46
N VAL A 55 8.25 0.23 13.39
CA VAL A 55 8.82 -0.55 12.29
C VAL A 55 10.29 -0.23 12.10
N VAL A 56 11.02 -1.22 11.58
CA VAL A 56 12.37 -1.06 11.05
C VAL A 56 12.33 -1.51 9.60
N TYR A 57 12.85 -0.67 8.72
CA TYR A 57 13.01 -0.99 7.31
C TYR A 57 14.45 -0.73 6.89
N GLY A 58 14.92 -1.49 5.92
CA GLY A 58 16.30 -1.34 5.47
C GLY A 58 16.78 -2.43 4.56
N THR A 59 18.09 -2.50 4.42
CA THR A 59 18.78 -3.45 3.56
C THR A 59 19.95 -4.10 4.27
N MET A 60 20.19 -5.37 3.96
CA MET A 60 21.44 -6.06 4.22
C MET A 60 22.08 -6.52 2.92
N ALA A 61 23.40 -6.35 2.77
CA ALA A 61 24.13 -6.73 1.56
C ALA A 61 25.38 -7.55 1.89
N PHE A 62 25.57 -8.66 1.20
CA PHE A 62 26.75 -9.51 1.26
C PHE A 62 27.54 -9.41 -0.04
N TYR A 63 28.83 -9.11 0.09
CA TYR A 63 29.75 -9.21 -1.04
C TYR A 63 29.94 -10.68 -1.44
N LEU A 64 29.84 -10.98 -2.74
CA LEU A 64 29.90 -12.35 -3.25
C LEU A 64 31.34 -12.89 -3.38
N GLY A 65 32.36 -12.04 -3.24
CA GLY A 65 33.76 -12.45 -3.28
C GLY A 65 34.13 -13.14 -4.59
N LYS A 66 34.68 -14.35 -4.51
CA LYS A 66 35.07 -15.14 -5.70
C LYS A 66 33.89 -15.51 -6.62
N LYS A 67 32.65 -15.42 -6.13
CA LYS A 67 31.43 -15.68 -6.93
C LYS A 67 30.90 -14.42 -7.61
N ALA A 68 31.48 -13.25 -7.32
CA ALA A 68 31.09 -12.00 -7.95
C ALA A 68 31.44 -12.01 -9.44
N ASN A 69 30.58 -11.36 -10.23
CA ASN A 69 30.85 -11.00 -11.62
C ASN A 69 30.49 -9.52 -11.85
N GLU A 70 30.68 -9.02 -13.07
CA GLU A 70 30.45 -7.61 -13.42
C GLU A 70 29.00 -7.15 -13.20
N LEU A 71 28.02 -8.05 -13.34
CA LEU A 71 26.59 -7.74 -13.19
C LEU A 71 26.05 -8.10 -11.79
N GLN A 72 26.77 -8.92 -11.03
CA GLN A 72 26.34 -9.41 -9.73
C GLN A 72 27.55 -9.45 -8.80
N SER A 73 27.81 -8.34 -8.11
CA SER A 73 28.89 -8.27 -7.13
C SER A 73 28.39 -8.53 -5.70
N HIS A 74 27.13 -8.23 -5.42
CA HIS A 74 26.50 -8.40 -4.11
C HIS A 74 25.20 -9.17 -4.22
N LYS A 75 24.89 -9.90 -3.15
CA LYS A 75 23.52 -10.33 -2.85
C LYS A 75 23.00 -9.45 -1.74
N TRP A 76 21.84 -8.84 -1.92
CA TRP A 76 21.23 -7.96 -0.95
C TRP A 76 19.78 -8.35 -0.70
N THR A 77 19.28 -7.97 0.48
CA THR A 77 17.91 -8.19 0.92
C THR A 77 17.37 -6.89 1.47
N VAL A 78 16.24 -6.43 0.92
CA VAL A 78 15.44 -5.33 1.48
C VAL A 78 14.32 -5.91 2.32
N TYR A 79 13.96 -5.27 3.43
CA TYR A 79 12.93 -5.78 4.33
C TYR A 79 12.20 -4.68 5.11
N VAL A 80 11.01 -5.02 5.58
CA VAL A 80 10.24 -4.29 6.60
C VAL A 80 9.90 -5.26 7.73
N ARG A 81 10.19 -4.90 8.98
CA ARG A 81 9.96 -5.73 10.17
C ARG A 81 9.48 -4.90 11.35
N GLY A 82 8.85 -5.54 12.33
CA GLY A 82 8.56 -4.88 13.61
C GLY A 82 9.86 -4.54 14.34
N ALA A 83 9.91 -3.41 15.05
CA ALA A 83 11.13 -2.99 15.75
C ALA A 83 11.63 -4.02 16.79
N THR A 84 10.72 -4.82 17.33
CA THR A 84 10.99 -5.94 18.26
C THR A 84 10.85 -7.31 17.61
N ASN A 85 10.81 -7.38 16.26
CA ASN A 85 10.57 -8.59 15.44
C ASN A 85 9.19 -9.24 15.62
N GLU A 86 8.19 -8.46 16.01
CA GLU A 86 6.80 -8.92 16.04
C GLU A 86 6.23 -9.10 14.63
N ASP A 87 5.19 -9.92 14.51
CA ASP A 87 4.46 -10.09 13.26
C ASP A 87 3.66 -8.83 12.92
N LEU A 88 3.97 -8.21 11.78
CA LEU A 88 3.27 -7.02 11.29
C LEU A 88 2.04 -7.34 10.44
N GLY A 89 1.78 -8.61 10.10
CA GLY A 89 0.67 -9.03 9.24
C GLY A 89 -0.71 -8.66 9.79
N VAL A 90 -0.82 -8.39 11.10
CA VAL A 90 -2.04 -7.87 11.72
C VAL A 90 -2.39 -6.45 11.25
N VAL A 91 -1.42 -5.64 10.84
CA VAL A 91 -1.60 -4.25 10.39
C VAL A 91 -1.32 -4.10 8.89
N ILE A 92 -0.27 -4.77 8.40
CA ILE A 92 0.19 -4.71 7.02
C ILE A 92 -0.48 -5.82 6.21
N LYS A 93 -1.09 -5.44 5.09
CA LYS A 93 -1.68 -6.36 4.12
C LYS A 93 -0.65 -6.86 3.12
N GLN A 94 0.16 -5.95 2.58
CA GLN A 94 1.23 -6.28 1.65
C GLN A 94 2.26 -5.16 1.59
N VAL A 95 3.48 -5.48 1.17
CA VAL A 95 4.55 -4.50 0.91
C VAL A 95 4.94 -4.57 -0.55
N VAL A 96 5.05 -3.41 -1.19
CA VAL A 96 5.52 -3.28 -2.56
C VAL A 96 6.91 -2.66 -2.54
N PHE A 97 7.89 -3.39 -3.07
CA PHE A 97 9.24 -2.89 -3.29
C PHE A 97 9.38 -2.47 -4.75
N GLN A 98 9.62 -1.18 -4.98
CA GLN A 98 9.95 -0.65 -6.30
C GLN A 98 11.47 -0.48 -6.41
N LEU A 99 12.06 -1.32 -7.24
CA LEU A 99 13.48 -1.36 -7.55
C LEU A 99 13.83 -0.41 -8.70
N HIS A 100 15.14 -0.27 -8.98
CA HIS A 100 15.61 0.46 -10.15
C HIS A 100 15.07 -0.16 -11.46
N PRO A 101 14.70 0.63 -12.48
CA PRO A 101 14.12 0.13 -13.73
C PRO A 101 14.98 -0.86 -14.55
N SER A 102 16.26 -1.00 -14.21
CA SER A 102 17.15 -1.99 -14.84
C SER A 102 16.87 -3.44 -14.41
N PHE A 103 16.09 -3.67 -13.36
CA PHE A 103 15.70 -5.00 -12.92
C PHE A 103 14.50 -5.49 -13.72
N ASP A 104 14.47 -6.77 -14.05
CA ASP A 104 13.27 -7.41 -14.58
C ASP A 104 12.17 -7.40 -13.52
N ASN A 105 10.96 -6.96 -13.91
CA ASN A 105 9.84 -6.75 -13.01
C ASN A 105 10.24 -5.89 -11.80
N PRO A 106 10.57 -4.59 -11.97
CA PRO A 106 11.14 -3.78 -10.91
C PRO A 106 10.15 -3.54 -9.76
N ILE A 107 8.86 -3.77 -9.95
CA ILE A 107 7.83 -3.69 -8.90
C ILE A 107 7.58 -5.11 -8.37
N ARG A 108 7.86 -5.33 -7.09
CA ARG A 108 7.72 -6.63 -6.43
C ARG A 108 6.74 -6.51 -5.27
N VAL A 109 5.78 -7.42 -5.19
CA VAL A 109 4.75 -7.41 -4.15
C VAL A 109 4.98 -8.60 -3.22
N VAL A 110 4.98 -8.35 -1.92
CA VAL A 110 5.07 -9.35 -0.86
C VAL A 110 3.83 -9.26 0.00
N GLU A 111 2.95 -10.27 -0.11
CA GLU A 111 1.60 -10.27 0.47
C GLU A 111 1.55 -10.84 1.89
N SER A 112 2.65 -11.39 2.40
CA SER A 112 2.71 -11.98 3.74
C SER A 112 4.10 -11.87 4.37
N PRO A 113 4.19 -11.83 5.71
CA PRO A 113 5.47 -11.83 6.41
C PRO A 113 6.25 -13.14 6.16
N PRO A 114 7.59 -13.11 6.15
CA PRO A 114 8.43 -11.92 6.29
C PRO A 114 8.36 -11.02 5.05
N PHE A 115 8.16 -9.71 5.28
CA PHE A 115 8.10 -8.73 4.21
C PHE A 115 9.51 -8.38 3.74
N GLU A 116 10.10 -9.28 2.97
CA GLU A 116 11.47 -9.15 2.48
C GLU A 116 11.61 -9.61 1.03
N LEU A 117 12.60 -9.05 0.35
CA LEU A 117 12.95 -9.39 -1.03
C LEU A 117 14.47 -9.46 -1.15
N SER A 118 14.98 -10.56 -1.72
CA SER A 118 16.40 -10.74 -2.00
C SER A 118 16.70 -10.67 -3.49
N GLU A 119 17.76 -9.97 -3.85
CA GLU A 119 18.23 -9.79 -5.23
C GLU A 119 19.75 -9.75 -5.31
N CYS A 120 20.28 -9.83 -6.53
CA CYS A 120 21.70 -9.66 -6.81
C CYS A 120 21.93 -8.40 -7.66
N GLY A 121 23.00 -7.66 -7.37
CA GLY A 121 23.33 -6.46 -8.14
C GLY A 121 24.69 -5.87 -7.78
N TRP A 122 25.04 -4.81 -8.48
CA TRP A 122 26.33 -4.12 -8.34
C TRP A 122 26.23 -2.64 -7.97
N GLY A 123 25.06 -2.04 -8.21
CA GLY A 123 24.80 -0.62 -7.99
C GLY A 123 24.00 -0.35 -6.72
N GLU A 124 24.27 0.80 -6.13
CA GLU A 124 23.49 1.40 -5.05
C GLU A 124 22.40 2.29 -5.66
N PHE A 125 21.18 2.22 -5.13
CA PHE A 125 20.04 2.99 -5.61
C PHE A 125 19.00 3.14 -4.50
N GLU A 126 18.10 4.11 -4.64
CA GLU A 126 16.98 4.30 -3.74
C GLU A 126 15.85 3.30 -4.07
N ILE A 127 15.41 2.56 -3.07
CA ILE A 127 14.27 1.65 -3.13
C ILE A 127 13.07 2.38 -2.53
N CYS A 128 11.98 2.46 -3.28
CA CYS A 128 10.69 2.88 -2.74
C CYS A 128 9.95 1.67 -2.16
N ILE A 129 9.49 1.78 -0.91
CA ILE A 129 8.84 0.75 -0.13
C ILE A 129 7.45 1.26 0.21
N SER A 130 6.44 0.78 -0.52
CA SER A 130 5.03 1.10 -0.25
C SER A 130 4.43 0.02 0.65
N ILE A 131 4.10 0.37 1.88
CA ILE A 131 3.42 -0.51 2.83
C ILE A 131 1.92 -0.28 2.69
N LEU A 132 1.18 -1.28 2.24
CA LEU A 132 -0.28 -1.22 2.15
C LEU A 132 -0.90 -1.86 3.39
N PHE A 133 -1.87 -1.17 3.97
CA PHE A 133 -2.58 -1.62 5.16
C PHE A 133 -3.85 -2.38 4.80
N HIS A 134 -4.45 -3.03 5.79
CA HIS A 134 -5.77 -3.64 5.63
C HIS A 134 -6.86 -2.58 5.45
N ASP A 135 -7.98 -2.98 4.85
CA ASP A 135 -9.00 -2.06 4.36
C ASP A 135 -9.74 -1.31 5.48
N ASP A 136 -9.66 -1.79 6.73
CA ASP A 136 -10.22 -1.19 7.94
C ASP A 136 -9.32 -0.09 8.57
N VAL A 137 -8.13 0.13 8.02
CA VAL A 137 -7.18 1.18 8.43
C VAL A 137 -7.45 2.47 7.66
N CYS A 138 -7.36 3.63 8.32
CA CYS A 138 -7.73 4.92 7.71
C CYS A 138 -6.83 5.32 6.52
N ASP A 139 -5.53 5.09 6.63
CA ASP A 139 -4.60 5.33 5.53
C ASP A 139 -4.47 4.06 4.68
N LYS A 140 -4.51 4.22 3.35
CA LYS A 140 -4.42 3.08 2.43
C LYS A 140 -3.00 2.49 2.37
N HIS A 141 -1.99 3.36 2.45
CA HIS A 141 -0.59 2.98 2.38
C HIS A 141 0.31 4.09 2.95
N VAL A 142 1.56 3.74 3.22
CA VAL A 142 2.66 4.68 3.47
C VAL A 142 3.85 4.33 2.57
N ASP A 143 4.48 5.36 2.01
CA ASP A 143 5.70 5.20 1.20
C ASP A 143 6.93 5.57 2.03
N LEU A 144 7.93 4.69 1.99
CA LEU A 144 9.23 4.88 2.61
C LEU A 144 10.32 4.78 1.54
N PHE A 145 11.37 5.59 1.67
CA PHE A 145 12.50 5.59 0.74
C PHE A 145 13.76 5.14 1.47
N HIS A 146 14.47 4.18 0.88
CA HIS A 146 15.66 3.61 1.48
C HIS A 146 16.79 3.46 0.46
N LEU A 147 17.95 4.06 0.75
CA LEU A 147 19.13 3.91 -0.09
C LEU A 147 19.80 2.55 0.18
N LEU A 148 19.79 1.68 -0.83
CA LEU A 148 20.57 0.44 -0.81
C LEU A 148 22.07 0.78 -0.82
N LYS A 149 22.77 0.47 0.28
CA LYS A 149 24.24 0.49 0.33
C LYS A 149 24.81 -0.92 0.18
N LEU A 150 25.82 -1.05 -0.69
CA LEU A 150 26.56 -2.27 -0.95
C LEU A 150 27.99 -2.19 -0.40
N TYR A 151 28.56 -0.98 -0.36
CA TYR A 151 29.94 -0.77 0.06
C TYR A 151 29.99 -0.29 1.52
N PRO A 152 30.88 -0.85 2.36
CA PRO A 152 31.08 -0.36 3.71
C PRO A 152 31.65 1.06 3.69
N ASP A 153 31.31 1.88 4.68
CA ASP A 153 31.94 3.19 4.85
C ASP A 153 33.46 3.01 5.11
N ALA A 154 34.27 4.03 4.77
CA ALA A 154 35.74 3.91 4.78
C ALA A 154 36.34 3.44 6.12
N GLU A 155 35.68 3.75 7.24
CA GLU A 155 36.10 3.36 8.60
C GLU A 155 35.77 1.90 8.94
N SER A 156 34.85 1.26 8.20
CA SER A 156 34.39 -0.11 8.44
C SER A 156 35.33 -1.18 7.87
N GLY A 157 36.41 -0.78 7.21
CA GLY A 157 37.42 -1.66 6.61
C GLY A 157 37.00 -2.20 5.24
N PRO A 158 37.79 -3.13 4.67
CA PRO A 158 37.54 -3.66 3.34
C PRO A 158 36.28 -4.53 3.28
N GLN A 159 35.74 -4.71 2.07
CA GLN A 159 34.61 -5.61 1.85
C GLN A 159 34.89 -7.03 2.34
N SER A 160 33.88 -7.66 2.91
CA SER A 160 33.95 -8.99 3.50
C SER A 160 32.80 -9.86 3.02
N THR A 161 33.08 -11.13 2.76
CA THR A 161 32.04 -12.13 2.47
C THR A 161 31.35 -12.64 3.74
N LYS A 162 31.89 -12.31 4.93
CA LYS A 162 31.39 -12.79 6.23
C LYS A 162 30.58 -11.75 6.99
N LYS A 163 30.88 -10.47 6.77
CA LYS A 163 30.23 -9.35 7.45
C LYS A 163 29.38 -8.60 6.42
N PRO A 164 28.05 -8.56 6.57
CA PRO A 164 27.21 -7.79 5.68
C PRO A 164 27.35 -6.29 5.93
N VAL A 165 27.03 -5.50 4.91
CA VAL A 165 26.68 -4.08 5.05
C VAL A 165 25.20 -4.03 5.42
N VAL A 166 24.87 -3.47 6.57
CA VAL A 166 23.49 -3.33 7.04
C VAL A 166 23.19 -1.85 7.23
N VAL A 167 22.11 -1.38 6.60
CA VAL A 167 21.60 -0.02 6.76
C VAL A 167 20.12 -0.13 7.05
N GLU A 168 19.72 0.34 8.22
CA GLU A 168 18.36 0.26 8.73
C GLU A 168 17.91 1.62 9.25
N THR A 169 16.63 1.91 9.06
CA THR A 169 15.96 3.10 9.59
C THR A 169 14.79 2.65 10.45
N TYR A 170 14.69 3.24 11.63
CA TYR A 170 13.54 3.10 12.51
C TYR A 170 12.48 4.13 12.15
N ASN A 171 11.21 3.73 12.17
CA ASN A 171 10.07 4.63 12.00
C ASN A 171 8.89 4.17 12.88
N GLU A 172 8.00 5.10 13.22
CA GLU A 172 6.74 4.82 13.92
C GLU A 172 5.58 5.22 13.01
N ILE A 173 4.84 4.23 12.52
CA ILE A 173 3.65 4.49 11.71
C ILE A 173 2.50 4.81 12.67
N VAL A 174 1.93 5.99 12.52
CA VAL A 174 0.89 6.52 13.40
C VAL A 174 -0.44 6.57 12.66
N PHE A 175 -1.47 5.98 13.27
CA PHE A 175 -2.84 5.96 12.76
C PHE A 175 -3.75 6.79 13.68
N PRO A 176 -4.02 8.06 13.33
CA PRO A 176 -4.90 8.92 14.12
C PRO A 176 -6.38 8.62 13.83
N ASP A 177 -7.19 8.74 14.88
CA ASP A 177 -8.63 8.51 14.86
C ASP A 177 -9.02 7.19 14.16
N PRO A 178 -8.50 6.03 14.61
CA PRO A 178 -8.71 4.73 13.97
C PRO A 178 -10.18 4.31 13.97
N SER A 179 -10.54 3.38 13.08
CA SER A 179 -11.85 2.72 13.11
C SER A 179 -11.97 1.82 14.35
N GLU A 180 -13.19 1.61 14.84
CA GLU A 180 -13.47 0.65 15.92
C GLU A 180 -13.00 -0.77 15.56
N ASN A 181 -13.16 -1.17 14.30
CA ASN A 181 -12.73 -2.48 13.79
C ASN A 181 -11.20 -2.63 13.81
N PHE A 182 -10.48 -1.62 13.34
CA PHE A 182 -9.02 -1.65 13.36
C PHE A 182 -8.51 -1.73 14.80
N LEU A 183 -9.03 -0.89 15.71
CA LEU A 183 -8.67 -0.94 17.11
C LEU A 183 -8.95 -2.33 17.71
N ALA A 184 -10.15 -2.88 17.52
CA ALA A 184 -10.52 -4.18 18.08
C ALA A 184 -9.62 -5.32 17.59
N ARG A 185 -9.14 -5.25 16.34
CA ARG A 185 -8.25 -6.25 15.74
C ARG A 185 -6.83 -6.20 16.29
N VAL A 186 -6.30 -5.00 16.53
CA VAL A 186 -4.92 -4.81 17.00
C VAL A 186 -4.78 -4.69 18.52
N LEU A 187 -5.90 -4.57 19.23
CA LEU A 187 -5.91 -4.45 20.68
C LEU A 187 -5.20 -5.65 21.33
N ASN A 188 -4.21 -5.37 22.18
CA ASN A 188 -3.33 -6.36 22.82
C ASN A 188 -2.36 -7.10 21.88
N HIS A 189 -2.25 -6.70 20.61
CA HIS A 189 -1.25 -7.26 19.71
C HIS A 189 0.14 -6.69 20.05
N PRO A 190 1.19 -7.52 20.21
CA PRO A 190 2.51 -7.07 20.67
C PRO A 190 3.21 -6.10 19.70
N ALA A 191 2.86 -6.14 18.41
CA ALA A 191 3.36 -5.23 17.40
C ALA A 191 2.81 -3.79 17.50
N VAL A 192 1.83 -3.53 18.36
CA VAL A 192 1.03 -2.31 18.33
C VAL A 192 1.02 -1.62 19.69
N TYR A 193 1.25 -0.31 19.69
CA TYR A 193 1.20 0.54 20.86
C TYR A 193 -0.02 1.47 20.79
N VAL A 194 -0.76 1.56 21.90
CA VAL A 194 -1.91 2.46 22.05
C VAL A 194 -1.65 3.33 23.27
N PRO A 195 -1.08 4.54 23.10
CA PRO A 195 -0.61 5.36 24.21
C PRO A 195 -1.73 5.82 25.16
N ARG A 196 -2.92 6.10 24.61
CA ARG A 196 -4.05 6.67 25.37
C ARG A 196 -5.38 6.17 24.82
N LEU A 197 -6.21 5.60 25.69
CA LEU A 197 -7.63 5.39 25.44
C LEU A 197 -8.42 6.54 26.09
N PRO A 198 -9.49 7.07 25.45
CA PRO A 198 -10.34 8.09 26.04
C PRO A 198 -11.00 7.55 27.31
N ALA A 199 -11.14 8.41 28.33
CA ALA A 199 -11.81 8.04 29.57
C ALA A 199 -13.26 7.63 29.28
N GLY A 200 -13.66 6.42 29.70
CA GLY A 200 -15.02 5.90 29.52
C GLY A 200 -15.26 5.01 28.29
N PHE A 201 -14.21 4.67 27.53
CA PHE A 201 -14.34 3.73 26.41
C PHE A 201 -14.40 2.28 26.93
N ASN A 202 -15.58 1.65 26.87
CA ASN A 202 -15.78 0.24 27.21
C ASN A 202 -15.70 -0.61 25.94
N PHE A 203 -14.88 -1.65 25.96
CA PHE A 203 -14.74 -2.59 24.85
C PHE A 203 -16.02 -3.40 24.62
N PRO A 204 -16.45 -3.63 23.37
CA PRO A 204 -17.36 -4.73 23.09
C PRO A 204 -16.64 -6.03 23.43
N ALA A 205 -17.27 -6.88 24.25
CA ALA A 205 -16.69 -8.16 24.62
C ALA A 205 -16.42 -9.02 23.36
N PRO A 206 -15.32 -9.78 23.30
CA PRO A 206 -15.05 -10.63 22.15
C PRO A 206 -16.16 -11.69 22.02
N GLY A 207 -16.93 -11.65 20.93
CA GLY A 207 -17.75 -12.79 20.51
C GLY A 207 -19.27 -12.73 20.72
N ALA A 208 -19.92 -11.57 20.79
CA ALA A 208 -21.38 -11.53 20.68
C ALA A 208 -21.83 -11.70 19.22
N ARG A 209 -21.76 -12.92 18.68
CA ARG A 209 -22.58 -13.31 17.52
C ARG A 209 -24.03 -13.35 17.99
N SER A 210 -24.81 -12.31 17.67
CA SER A 210 -26.26 -12.39 17.73
C SER A 210 -26.73 -13.30 16.60
N TYR A 211 -27.11 -14.53 16.94
CA TYR A 211 -27.94 -15.34 16.07
C TYR A 211 -29.37 -14.77 16.14
N SER A 212 -29.86 -14.28 15.00
CA SER A 212 -31.29 -14.07 14.71
C SER A 212 -31.63 -14.84 13.46
#